data_AF-A0A7C5JPP1-F1
#
_entry.id   AF-A0A7C5JPP1-F1
#
_cell.length_a   1.000
_cell.length_b   1.000
_cell.length_c   1.000
_cell.angle_alpha   90.00
_cell.angle_beta   90.00
_cell.angle_gamma   90.00
#
_symmetry.space_group_name_H-M   'P 1'
#
loop_
_entity.id
_entity.type
_entity.pdbx_description
1 polymer ?
#
loop_
_entity_poly.entity_id
_entity_poly.type
_entity_poly.pdbx_seq_one_letter_code
_entity_poly.pdbx_strand_id
1 'polypeptide(L)'
;MCTWLRCGKNSAVLENTSRPFAGWDINWRMKMRRHSFFWKLFAGNLLMMGVILFVAGFFSYRYLNANYQRDSRENQGRLARITKLYFQRDWPRLAGQIDADCKRLFANRTMRLTVIADDGRVLGDSQARAATMENHRTDDRPEVLQALKGQAGRDIRSSETLGSQFRYFAEPIEKGGKILGVVRLAMPVRAIAEGRNVIRNALTWAAMVAVGVAVVIAGMLSWMWHKPIRQITETARAIAAGNLSAKAPAGG
;
A
#
# COMPACT_ATOMS: atom_id res chain seq x y z
N MET A 1 -65.91 77.16 50.57
CA MET A 1 -66.27 76.69 51.93
C MET A 1 -65.30 75.59 52.32
N CYS A 2 -64.70 75.68 53.50
CA CYS A 2 -63.82 74.64 54.03
C CYS A 2 -64.61 73.64 54.87
N THR A 3 -64.33 72.34 54.74
CA THR A 3 -64.44 71.39 55.85
C THR A 3 -63.41 70.27 55.72
N TRP A 4 -63.12 69.62 56.84
CA TRP A 4 -61.89 68.88 57.13
C TRP A 4 -62.16 67.39 57.50
N LEU A 5 -61.05 66.63 57.61
CA LEU A 5 -60.76 65.56 58.61
C LEU A 5 -61.11 64.07 58.37
N ARG A 6 -60.03 63.29 58.51
CA ARG A 6 -59.85 61.90 59.01
C ARG A 6 -60.48 60.73 58.20
N CYS A 7 -59.76 59.67 57.80
CA CYS A 7 -58.67 58.84 58.39
C CYS A 7 -59.20 57.58 59.09
N GLY A 8 -58.84 56.41 58.54
CA GLY A 8 -59.09 55.09 59.14
C GLY A 8 -58.16 54.01 58.57
N LYS A 9 -57.42 53.35 59.47
CA LYS A 9 -56.78 52.02 59.28
C LYS A 9 -57.83 50.94 59.61
N ASN A 10 -57.80 49.68 59.18
CA ASN A 10 -56.84 48.80 58.47
C ASN A 10 -57.70 47.64 57.85
N SER A 11 -57.29 46.62 57.08
CA SER A 11 -56.05 46.20 56.40
C SER A 11 -56.34 44.93 55.54
N ALA A 12 -55.33 44.41 54.83
CA ALA A 12 -55.15 42.99 54.44
C ALA A 12 -55.85 42.42 53.17
N VAL A 13 -54.97 42.03 52.23
CA VAL A 13 -54.95 40.74 51.48
C VAL A 13 -55.81 40.56 50.22
N LEU A 14 -55.10 40.50 49.07
CA LEU A 14 -55.15 39.55 47.93
C LEU A 14 -56.53 39.09 47.36
N GLU A 15 -56.76 38.90 46.06
CA GLU A 15 -55.84 38.79 44.91
C GLU A 15 -56.56 38.97 43.56
N ASN A 16 -55.79 39.03 42.47
CA ASN A 16 -56.14 38.51 41.14
C ASN A 16 -57.32 39.14 40.37
N THR A 17 -57.01 40.16 39.54
CA THR A 17 -57.78 40.45 38.32
C THR A 17 -56.89 40.61 37.09
N SER A 18 -56.96 39.60 36.22
CA SER A 18 -57.01 39.68 34.74
C SER A 18 -56.29 40.83 34.00
N ARG A 19 -55.42 40.43 33.05
CA ARG A 19 -55.61 40.73 31.61
C ARG A 19 -54.67 39.91 30.71
N PRO A 20 -55.12 39.52 29.49
CA PRO A 20 -54.29 38.81 28.53
C PRO A 20 -53.46 39.79 27.68
N PHE A 21 -52.21 39.44 27.38
CA PHE A 21 -51.45 40.07 26.31
C PHE A 21 -50.81 39.00 25.42
N ALA A 22 -51.26 38.96 24.17
CA ALA A 22 -50.58 38.22 23.12
C ALA A 22 -49.30 39.00 22.75
N GLY A 23 -48.15 38.52 23.21
CA GLY A 23 -46.83 39.00 22.82
C GLY A 23 -46.12 37.93 22.01
N TRP A 24 -45.89 38.19 20.72
CA TRP A 24 -45.01 37.37 19.90
C TRP A 24 -43.56 37.59 20.33
N ASP A 25 -42.83 36.51 20.65
CA ASP A 25 -41.37 36.52 20.54
C ASP A 25 -40.82 35.14 20.14
N ILE A 26 -41.03 34.82 18.86
CA ILE A 26 -40.30 33.76 18.17
C ILE A 26 -38.95 34.36 17.76
N ASN A 27 -37.90 34.23 18.58
CA ASN A 27 -36.52 34.61 18.23
C ASN A 27 -35.50 34.04 19.24
N TRP A 28 -34.29 33.61 18.88
CA TRP A 28 -33.63 33.46 17.57
C TRP A 28 -32.81 32.15 17.57
N ARG A 29 -32.69 31.52 16.40
CA ARG A 29 -31.68 30.47 16.17
C ARG A 29 -30.27 31.03 16.32
N MET A 30 -29.55 30.72 17.40
CA MET A 30 -28.08 30.73 17.39
C MET A 30 -27.50 29.31 17.27
N LYS A 31 -27.79 28.68 16.13
CA LYS A 31 -27.01 27.55 15.60
C LYS A 31 -25.63 28.08 15.20
N MET A 32 -24.75 28.32 16.18
CA MET A 32 -23.42 28.88 15.95
C MET A 32 -22.63 28.01 14.95
N ARG A 33 -22.39 28.54 13.74
CA ARG A 33 -21.59 27.91 12.67
C ARG A 33 -20.07 27.93 12.99
N ARG A 34 -19.71 27.76 14.26
CA ARG A 34 -18.34 27.91 14.79
C ARG A 34 -17.41 26.74 14.51
N HIS A 35 -17.92 25.61 14.02
CA HIS A 35 -17.08 24.50 13.54
C HIS A 35 -16.07 24.96 12.47
N SER A 36 -16.39 25.95 11.64
CA SER A 36 -15.58 26.28 10.44
C SER A 36 -14.10 26.51 10.70
N PHE A 37 -13.70 27.20 11.77
CA PHE A 37 -12.27 27.49 12.02
C PHE A 37 -11.50 26.26 12.51
N PHE A 38 -12.04 25.54 13.50
CA PHE A 38 -11.42 24.32 14.01
C PHE A 38 -11.38 23.22 12.93
N TRP A 39 -12.47 23.06 12.16
CA TRP A 39 -12.53 22.08 11.07
C TRP A 39 -11.57 22.43 9.92
N LYS A 40 -11.25 23.71 9.69
CA LYS A 40 -10.19 24.13 8.74
C LYS A 40 -8.79 23.72 9.20
N LEU A 41 -8.44 23.98 10.47
CA LEU A 41 -7.16 23.56 11.05
C LEU A 41 -7.02 22.03 11.12
N PHE A 42 -8.10 21.34 11.50
CA PHE A 42 -8.20 19.89 11.51
C PHE A 42 -8.01 19.30 10.10
N ALA A 43 -8.77 19.80 9.10
CA ALA A 43 -8.67 19.33 7.73
C ALA A 43 -7.29 19.63 7.11
N GLY A 44 -6.69 20.78 7.43
CA GLY A 44 -5.33 21.12 7.01
C GLY A 44 -4.28 20.13 7.53
N ASN A 45 -4.30 19.80 8.83
CA ASN A 45 -3.37 18.83 9.41
C ASN A 45 -3.61 17.40 8.90
N LEU A 46 -4.88 16.97 8.78
CA LEU A 46 -5.23 15.65 8.23
C LEU A 46 -4.81 15.53 6.75
N LEU A 47 -5.00 16.60 5.97
CA LEU A 47 -4.53 16.68 4.58
C LEU A 47 -3.01 16.64 4.50
N MET A 48 -2.30 17.39 5.34
CA MET A 48 -0.82 17.36 5.39
C MET A 48 -0.29 15.97 5.74
N MET A 49 -0.86 15.31 6.76
CA MET A 49 -0.52 13.94 7.14
C MET A 49 -0.80 12.95 6.01
N GLY A 50 -1.96 13.07 5.35
CA GLY A 50 -2.34 12.27 4.20
C GLY A 50 -1.43 12.46 2.99
N VAL A 51 -0.99 13.69 2.71
CA VAL A 51 -0.03 14.00 1.64
C VAL A 51 1.33 13.38 1.94
N ILE A 52 1.83 13.47 3.17
CA ILE A 52 3.10 12.85 3.57
C ILE A 52 3.04 11.32 3.39
N LEU A 53 1.98 10.68 3.89
CA LEU A 53 1.76 9.23 3.73
C LEU A 53 1.61 8.81 2.26
N PHE A 54 0.88 9.60 1.46
CA PHE A 54 0.71 9.35 0.03
C PHE A 54 2.04 9.47 -0.73
N VAL A 55 2.81 10.53 -0.49
CA VAL A 55 4.12 10.74 -1.14
C VAL A 55 5.10 9.64 -0.72
N ALA A 56 5.20 9.33 0.58
CA ALA A 56 6.07 8.25 1.06
C ALA A 56 5.67 6.89 0.50
N GLY A 57 4.37 6.57 0.50
CA GLY A 57 3.83 5.33 -0.08
C GLY A 57 4.05 5.23 -1.59
N PHE A 58 3.86 6.32 -2.33
CA PHE A 58 4.08 6.40 -3.77
C PHE A 58 5.55 6.26 -4.14
N PHE A 59 6.46 6.96 -3.46
CA PHE A 59 7.90 6.82 -3.67
C PHE A 59 8.41 5.44 -3.28
N SER A 60 7.96 4.89 -2.14
CA SER A 60 8.28 3.52 -1.72
C SER A 60 7.80 2.49 -2.74
N TYR A 61 6.56 2.60 -3.22
CA TYR A 61 6.02 1.74 -4.29
C TYR A 61 6.82 1.85 -5.60
N ARG A 62 7.16 3.07 -6.03
CA ARG A 62 8.00 3.32 -7.22
C ARG A 62 9.39 2.68 -7.06
N TYR A 63 10.05 2.89 -5.92
CA TYR A 63 11.37 2.37 -5.58
C TYR A 63 11.38 0.83 -5.55
N LEU A 64 10.44 0.22 -4.83
CA LEU A 64 10.29 -1.23 -4.73
C LEU A 64 10.00 -1.85 -6.10
N ASN A 65 9.08 -1.31 -6.90
CA ASN A 65 8.76 -1.87 -8.21
C ASN A 65 9.93 -1.74 -9.22
N ALA A 66 10.75 -0.68 -9.12
CA ALA A 66 11.96 -0.52 -9.93
C ALA A 66 13.05 -1.55 -9.55
N ASN A 67 13.36 -1.66 -8.26
CA ASN A 67 14.42 -2.55 -7.78
C ASN A 67 14.05 -4.03 -7.90
N TYR A 68 12.82 -4.42 -7.57
CA TYR A 68 12.38 -5.82 -7.64
C TYR A 68 12.49 -6.40 -9.07
N GLN A 69 12.27 -5.58 -10.09
CA GLN A 69 12.48 -5.97 -11.49
C GLN A 69 13.95 -6.05 -11.89
N ARG A 70 14.85 -5.33 -11.21
CA ARG A 70 16.30 -5.42 -11.42
C ARG A 70 16.85 -6.66 -10.73
N ASP A 71 16.61 -6.81 -9.44
CA ASP A 71 17.03 -7.95 -8.61
C ASP A 71 16.56 -9.29 -9.18
N SER A 72 15.31 -9.35 -9.66
CA SER A 72 14.77 -10.55 -10.32
C SER A 72 15.55 -10.94 -11.58
N ARG A 73 16.01 -9.98 -12.39
CA ARG A 73 16.81 -10.24 -13.59
C ARG A 73 18.24 -10.65 -13.24
N GLU A 74 18.85 -9.99 -12.27
CA GLU A 74 20.22 -10.29 -11.82
C GLU A 74 20.28 -11.66 -11.11
N ASN A 75 19.30 -12.00 -10.27
CA ASN A 75 19.18 -13.34 -9.67
C ASN A 75 18.91 -14.44 -10.71
N GLN A 76 18.07 -14.20 -11.73
CA GLN A 76 17.83 -15.19 -12.79
C GLN A 76 19.12 -15.46 -13.59
N GLY A 77 19.88 -14.41 -13.95
CA GLY A 77 21.17 -14.56 -14.62
C GLY A 77 22.24 -15.23 -13.75
N ARG A 78 22.31 -14.88 -12.47
CA ARG A 78 23.21 -15.53 -11.50
C ARG A 78 22.88 -17.02 -11.35
N LEU A 79 21.60 -17.38 -11.26
CA LEU A 79 21.18 -18.78 -11.16
C LEU A 79 21.51 -19.53 -12.46
N ALA A 80 21.21 -18.95 -13.63
CA ALA A 80 21.56 -19.54 -14.93
C ALA A 80 23.07 -19.79 -15.05
N ARG A 81 23.91 -18.86 -14.59
CA ARG A 81 25.38 -19.00 -14.56
C ARG A 81 25.85 -20.11 -13.61
N ILE A 82 25.27 -20.23 -12.41
CA ILE A 82 25.60 -21.32 -11.47
C ILE A 82 25.17 -22.68 -12.06
N THR A 83 23.99 -22.75 -12.67
CA THR A 83 23.51 -23.96 -13.34
C THR A 83 24.33 -24.32 -14.58
N LYS A 84 24.80 -23.34 -15.36
CA LYS A 84 25.82 -23.52 -16.42
C LYS A 84 27.05 -24.24 -15.86
N LEU A 85 27.65 -23.71 -14.79
CA LEU A 85 28.87 -24.29 -14.19
C LEU A 85 28.64 -25.74 -13.72
N TYR A 86 27.47 -26.04 -13.16
CA TYR A 86 27.09 -27.40 -12.74
C TYR A 86 27.09 -28.41 -13.91
N PHE A 87 26.47 -28.05 -15.05
CA PHE A 87 26.44 -28.93 -16.23
C PHE A 87 27.75 -28.92 -17.03
N GLN A 88 28.47 -27.80 -17.04
CA GLN A 88 29.74 -27.62 -17.76
C GLN A 88 30.87 -28.53 -17.25
N ARG A 89 30.92 -28.77 -15.92
CA ARG A 89 31.98 -29.57 -15.30
C ARG A 89 32.08 -30.96 -15.92
N ASP A 90 30.95 -31.64 -15.98
CA ASP A 90 30.84 -33.08 -16.29
C ASP A 90 30.22 -33.34 -17.68
N TRP A 91 30.31 -32.39 -18.61
CA TRP A 91 29.78 -32.53 -19.98
C TRP A 91 30.70 -33.36 -20.89
N PRO A 92 30.14 -34.22 -21.78
CA PRO A 92 28.73 -34.58 -21.92
C PRO A 92 28.29 -35.68 -20.95
N ARG A 93 27.12 -35.52 -20.32
CA ARG A 93 26.44 -36.61 -19.56
C ARG A 93 25.48 -37.37 -20.48
N LEU A 94 25.16 -38.61 -20.11
CA LEU A 94 24.01 -39.35 -20.66
C LEU A 94 22.72 -38.52 -20.48
N ALA A 95 21.93 -38.33 -21.54
CA ALA A 95 20.77 -37.44 -21.53
C ALA A 95 19.77 -37.75 -20.38
N GLY A 96 19.56 -39.04 -20.06
CA GLY A 96 18.71 -39.44 -18.93
C GLY A 96 19.17 -38.93 -17.56
N GLN A 97 20.48 -38.72 -17.37
CA GLN A 97 21.00 -38.10 -16.14
C GLN A 97 20.74 -36.59 -16.11
N ILE A 98 20.86 -35.91 -17.26
CA ILE A 98 20.60 -34.46 -17.38
C ILE A 98 19.13 -34.16 -17.07
N ASP A 99 18.19 -34.94 -17.61
CA ASP A 99 16.75 -34.82 -17.33
C ASP A 99 16.41 -35.06 -15.85
N ALA A 100 17.01 -36.09 -15.24
CA ALA A 100 16.87 -36.37 -13.81
C ALA A 100 17.45 -35.22 -12.93
N ASP A 101 18.59 -34.65 -13.31
CA ASP A 101 19.19 -33.51 -12.62
C ASP A 101 18.34 -32.24 -12.76
N CYS A 102 17.78 -31.97 -13.94
CA CYS A 102 16.88 -30.83 -14.14
C CYS A 102 15.68 -30.92 -13.20
N LYS A 103 15.06 -32.09 -13.09
CA LYS A 103 13.96 -32.36 -12.16
C LYS A 103 14.41 -32.22 -10.71
N ARG A 104 15.50 -32.87 -10.31
CA ARG A 104 16.00 -32.81 -8.92
C ARG A 104 16.35 -31.39 -8.46
N LEU A 105 16.99 -30.58 -9.30
CA LEU A 105 17.45 -29.24 -8.93
C LEU A 105 16.31 -28.19 -8.88
N PHE A 106 15.23 -28.41 -9.62
CA PHE A 106 14.14 -27.43 -9.81
C PHE A 106 12.73 -27.94 -9.45
N ALA A 107 12.56 -29.17 -8.92
CA ALA A 107 11.25 -29.78 -8.59
C ALA A 107 10.31 -28.85 -7.82
N ASN A 108 10.84 -28.16 -6.80
CA ASN A 108 10.07 -27.26 -5.92
C ASN A 108 10.34 -25.77 -6.22
N ARG A 109 10.73 -25.43 -7.46
CA ARG A 109 11.00 -24.04 -7.88
C ARG A 109 10.00 -23.59 -8.94
N THR A 110 9.56 -22.34 -8.82
CA THR A 110 8.67 -21.68 -9.79
C THR A 110 9.33 -21.41 -11.15
N MET A 111 10.64 -21.62 -11.26
CA MET A 111 11.41 -21.51 -12.49
C MET A 111 11.51 -22.88 -13.17
N ARG A 112 11.36 -22.91 -14.49
CA ARG A 112 11.61 -24.09 -15.33
C ARG A 112 13.06 -24.05 -15.82
N LEU A 113 13.78 -25.14 -15.63
CA LEU A 113 15.11 -25.38 -16.21
C LEU A 113 14.97 -26.29 -17.44
N THR A 114 15.56 -25.89 -18.56
CA THR A 114 15.73 -26.73 -19.76
C THR A 114 17.22 -26.74 -20.13
N VAL A 115 17.79 -27.92 -20.38
CA VAL A 115 19.14 -28.08 -20.93
C VAL A 115 19.04 -28.55 -22.37
N ILE A 116 19.75 -27.87 -23.26
CA ILE A 116 19.64 -27.99 -24.71
C ILE A 116 21.04 -28.27 -25.26
N ALA A 117 21.17 -29.17 -26.23
CA ALA A 117 22.42 -29.42 -26.94
C ALA A 117 22.72 -28.34 -28.01
N ASP A 118 23.91 -28.37 -28.60
CA ASP A 118 24.34 -27.49 -29.68
C ASP A 118 23.52 -27.68 -30.98
N ASP A 119 23.09 -28.91 -31.25
CA ASP A 119 22.10 -29.29 -32.28
C ASP A 119 20.68 -28.73 -32.02
N GLY A 120 20.42 -28.19 -30.82
CA GLY A 120 19.12 -27.68 -30.38
C GLY A 120 18.19 -28.71 -29.74
N ARG A 121 18.58 -29.99 -29.65
CA ARG A 121 17.80 -31.05 -29.01
C ARG A 121 17.75 -30.84 -27.49
N VAL A 122 16.59 -31.06 -26.89
CA VAL A 122 16.43 -30.97 -25.43
C VAL A 122 17.02 -32.23 -24.78
N LEU A 123 17.99 -32.04 -23.88
CA LEU A 123 18.63 -33.12 -23.12
C LEU A 123 17.98 -33.35 -21.75
N GLY A 124 17.34 -32.33 -21.18
CA GLY A 124 16.66 -32.42 -19.90
C GLY A 124 15.71 -31.25 -19.67
N ASP A 125 14.59 -31.48 -19.01
CA ASP A 125 13.65 -30.42 -18.60
C ASP A 125 13.11 -30.68 -17.19
N SER A 126 12.97 -29.63 -16.38
CA SER A 126 12.53 -29.78 -14.97
C SER A 126 11.02 -29.98 -14.80
N GLN A 127 10.22 -29.75 -15.84
CA GLN A 127 8.75 -29.85 -15.80
C GLN A 127 8.20 -30.85 -16.81
N ALA A 128 8.80 -30.95 -17.99
CA ALA A 128 8.38 -31.85 -19.07
C ALA A 128 9.25 -33.12 -19.17
N ARG A 129 8.96 -33.97 -20.17
CA ARG A 129 9.87 -35.05 -20.60
C ARG A 129 10.69 -34.54 -21.79
N ALA A 130 12.01 -34.41 -21.63
CA ALA A 130 12.90 -33.95 -22.70
C ALA A 130 12.73 -34.73 -24.03
N ALA A 131 12.54 -36.05 -23.95
CA ALA A 131 12.39 -36.93 -25.11
C ALA A 131 11.15 -36.68 -25.98
N THR A 132 10.14 -35.95 -25.48
CA THR A 132 8.91 -35.59 -26.24
C THR A 132 8.90 -34.13 -26.66
N MET A 133 10.02 -33.41 -26.52
CA MET A 133 10.11 -31.99 -26.85
C MET A 133 10.75 -31.78 -28.22
N GLU A 134 10.17 -30.89 -29.00
CA GLU A 134 10.71 -30.41 -30.27
C GLU A 134 12.08 -29.75 -30.10
N ASN A 135 12.84 -29.69 -31.19
CA ASN A 135 14.11 -28.96 -31.24
C ASN A 135 13.90 -27.47 -30.86
N HIS A 136 14.81 -26.93 -30.04
CA HIS A 136 14.75 -25.59 -29.47
C HIS A 136 15.65 -24.56 -30.17
N ARG A 137 16.36 -24.95 -31.23
CA ARG A 137 17.14 -24.06 -32.12
C ARG A 137 16.24 -23.52 -33.23
N THR A 138 15.31 -22.66 -32.85
CA THR A 138 14.24 -22.12 -33.69
C THR A 138 14.12 -20.61 -33.52
N ASP A 139 13.58 -19.90 -34.52
CA ASP A 139 13.52 -18.43 -34.51
C ASP A 139 12.55 -17.87 -33.45
N ASP A 140 11.60 -18.66 -32.95
CA ASP A 140 10.76 -18.31 -31.78
C ASP A 140 11.54 -18.32 -30.44
N ARG A 141 12.80 -18.76 -30.45
CA ARG A 141 13.69 -18.90 -29.29
C ARG A 141 14.97 -18.08 -29.46
N PRO A 142 14.87 -16.74 -29.65
CA PRO A 142 16.02 -15.88 -29.88
C PRO A 142 17.02 -15.90 -28.72
N GLU A 143 16.59 -16.24 -27.50
CA GLU A 143 17.46 -16.43 -26.35
C GLU A 143 18.37 -17.66 -26.52
N VAL A 144 17.86 -18.75 -27.08
CA VAL A 144 18.64 -19.98 -27.34
C VAL A 144 19.61 -19.74 -28.49
N LEU A 145 19.18 -19.04 -29.54
CA LEU A 145 20.04 -18.68 -30.67
C LEU A 145 21.20 -17.75 -30.29
N GLN A 146 20.99 -16.82 -29.34
CA GLN A 146 22.05 -15.98 -28.78
C GLN A 146 23.04 -16.83 -27.94
N ALA A 147 22.52 -17.72 -27.09
CA ALA A 147 23.37 -18.62 -26.29
C ALA A 147 24.19 -19.58 -27.16
N LEU A 148 23.63 -20.12 -28.25
CA LEU A 148 24.38 -20.94 -29.20
C LEU A 148 25.50 -20.18 -29.94
N LYS A 149 25.47 -18.83 -29.95
CA LYS A 149 26.54 -17.96 -30.45
C LYS A 149 27.57 -17.58 -29.37
N GLY A 150 27.47 -18.13 -28.16
CA GLY A 150 28.37 -17.84 -27.04
C GLY A 150 28.02 -16.60 -26.23
N GLN A 151 26.82 -16.03 -26.38
CA GLN A 151 26.38 -14.83 -25.64
C GLN A 151 25.14 -15.13 -24.78
N ALA A 152 25.07 -14.58 -23.57
CA ALA A 152 23.90 -14.78 -22.70
C ALA A 152 22.62 -14.18 -23.33
N GLY A 153 21.72 -15.04 -23.77
CA GLY A 153 20.48 -14.68 -24.45
C GLY A 153 19.33 -14.39 -23.48
N ARG A 154 18.40 -13.51 -23.88
CA ARG A 154 17.23 -13.12 -23.07
C ARG A 154 16.03 -12.86 -23.96
N ASP A 155 14.85 -13.22 -23.47
CA ASP A 155 13.58 -12.91 -24.13
C ASP A 155 12.43 -12.75 -23.10
N ILE A 156 11.37 -12.02 -23.48
CA ILE A 156 10.11 -11.95 -22.75
C ILE A 156 8.96 -12.14 -23.75
N ARG A 157 8.35 -13.32 -23.73
CA ARG A 157 7.23 -13.68 -24.61
C ARG A 157 6.08 -14.33 -23.87
N SER A 158 4.91 -14.36 -24.51
CA SER A 158 3.80 -15.19 -24.05
C SER A 158 4.13 -16.65 -24.31
N SER A 159 3.95 -17.52 -23.31
CA SER A 159 4.02 -18.96 -23.51
C SER A 159 2.66 -19.46 -24.00
N GLU A 160 2.61 -19.93 -25.25
CA GLU A 160 1.39 -20.45 -25.88
C GLU A 160 0.75 -21.58 -25.05
N THR A 161 1.58 -22.47 -24.51
CA THR A 161 1.14 -23.62 -23.70
C THR A 161 0.65 -23.25 -22.29
N LEU A 162 0.93 -22.04 -21.80
CA LEU A 162 0.70 -21.64 -20.40
C LEU A 162 -0.03 -20.30 -20.25
N GLY A 163 -0.52 -19.71 -21.34
CA GLY A 163 -1.42 -18.54 -21.36
C GLY A 163 -0.91 -17.31 -20.59
N SER A 164 0.41 -17.17 -20.44
CA SER A 164 1.02 -16.16 -19.58
C SER A 164 2.41 -15.77 -20.06
N GLN A 165 2.83 -14.54 -19.73
CA GLN A 165 4.17 -14.06 -20.07
C GLN A 165 5.24 -14.75 -19.23
N PHE A 166 6.29 -15.23 -19.88
CA PHE A 166 7.49 -15.78 -19.27
C PHE A 166 8.70 -14.93 -19.64
N ARG A 167 9.64 -14.82 -18.70
CA ARG A 167 10.96 -14.27 -18.93
C ARG A 167 11.94 -15.43 -19.10
N TYR A 168 12.55 -15.51 -20.28
CA TYR A 168 13.53 -16.52 -20.64
C TYR A 168 14.93 -15.94 -20.52
N PHE A 169 15.86 -16.73 -20.00
CA PHE A 169 17.28 -16.40 -19.88
C PHE A 169 18.07 -17.64 -20.27
N ALA A 170 19.05 -17.49 -21.16
CA ALA A 170 19.85 -18.58 -21.68
C ALA A 170 21.35 -18.27 -21.52
N GLU A 171 22.12 -19.24 -21.04
CA GLU A 171 23.57 -19.15 -20.87
C GLU A 171 24.25 -20.28 -21.68
N PRO A 172 25.29 -19.99 -22.49
CA PRO A 172 26.06 -21.02 -23.18
C PRO A 172 26.77 -21.95 -22.21
N ILE A 173 26.64 -23.26 -22.38
CA ILE A 173 27.56 -24.24 -21.81
C ILE A 173 28.76 -24.31 -22.77
N GLU A 174 29.96 -24.03 -22.29
CA GLU A 174 31.16 -23.98 -23.14
C GLU A 174 32.36 -24.63 -22.46
N LYS A 175 33.27 -25.26 -23.21
CA LYS A 175 34.50 -25.86 -22.68
C LYS A 175 35.59 -25.78 -23.73
N GLY A 176 36.74 -25.21 -23.37
CA GLY A 176 37.86 -25.01 -24.32
C GLY A 176 37.48 -24.15 -25.53
N GLY A 177 36.64 -23.12 -25.35
CA GLY A 177 36.21 -22.22 -26.43
C GLY A 177 35.15 -22.78 -27.39
N LYS A 178 34.68 -24.02 -27.20
CA LYS A 178 33.57 -24.60 -27.96
C LYS A 178 32.27 -24.53 -27.17
N ILE A 179 31.19 -24.10 -27.83
CA ILE A 179 29.84 -24.20 -27.29
C ILE A 179 29.39 -25.66 -27.35
N LEU A 180 28.96 -26.18 -26.21
CA LEU A 180 28.55 -27.56 -26.00
C LEU A 180 27.02 -27.72 -25.95
N GLY A 181 26.33 -26.63 -25.59
CA GLY A 181 24.89 -26.59 -25.37
C GLY A 181 24.48 -25.30 -24.67
N VAL A 182 23.26 -25.26 -24.14
CA VAL A 182 22.64 -24.09 -23.51
C VAL A 182 21.87 -24.51 -22.27
N VAL A 183 22.06 -23.76 -21.17
CA VAL A 183 21.15 -23.77 -20.02
C VAL A 183 20.12 -22.66 -20.23
N ARG A 184 18.83 -23.02 -20.29
CA ARG A 184 17.72 -22.05 -20.31
C ARG A 184 16.93 -22.10 -19.01
N LEU A 185 16.70 -20.93 -18.40
CA LEU A 185 15.75 -20.73 -17.31
C LEU A 185 14.55 -19.92 -17.82
N ALA A 186 13.34 -20.42 -17.59
CA ALA A 186 12.09 -19.69 -17.82
C ALA A 186 11.38 -19.42 -16.48
N MET A 187 10.98 -18.17 -16.24
CA MET A 187 10.21 -17.78 -15.05
C MET A 187 8.90 -17.10 -15.46
N PRO A 188 7.73 -17.51 -14.91
CA PRO A 188 6.48 -16.82 -15.18
C PRO A 188 6.50 -15.41 -14.58
N VAL A 189 6.17 -14.40 -15.37
CA VAL A 189 6.14 -12.99 -14.93
C VAL A 189 5.09 -12.77 -13.83
N ARG A 190 4.05 -13.62 -13.78
CA ARG A 190 3.05 -13.62 -12.68
C ARG A 190 3.66 -13.94 -11.32
N ALA A 191 4.58 -14.90 -11.22
CA ALA A 191 5.25 -15.21 -9.95
C ALA A 191 6.12 -14.04 -9.44
N ILE A 192 6.72 -13.27 -10.35
CA ILE A 192 7.42 -12.02 -10.02
C ILE A 192 6.41 -10.96 -9.51
N ALA A 193 5.20 -10.94 -10.07
CA ALA A 193 4.14 -10.02 -9.67
C ALA A 193 3.43 -10.40 -8.35
N GLU A 194 3.42 -11.67 -7.96
CA GLU A 194 2.82 -12.14 -6.70
C GLU A 194 3.60 -11.64 -5.48
N GLY A 195 4.93 -11.76 -5.47
CA GLY A 195 5.76 -11.15 -4.42
C GLY A 195 5.57 -9.63 -4.31
N ARG A 196 5.42 -8.94 -5.45
CA ARG A 196 5.06 -7.52 -5.50
C ARG A 196 3.68 -7.24 -4.90
N ASN A 197 2.68 -8.10 -5.14
CA ASN A 197 1.33 -7.91 -4.62
C ASN A 197 1.27 -8.02 -3.09
N VAL A 198 2.05 -8.91 -2.48
CA VAL A 198 2.16 -9.01 -1.00
C VAL A 198 2.69 -7.70 -0.41
N ILE A 199 3.82 -7.20 -0.93
CA ILE A 199 4.45 -5.96 -0.46
C ILE A 199 3.52 -4.75 -0.69
N ARG A 200 2.89 -4.67 -1.86
CA ARG A 200 1.88 -3.63 -2.17
C ARG A 200 0.72 -3.67 -1.18
N ASN A 201 0.15 -4.85 -0.92
CA ASN A 201 -0.99 -5.01 -0.03
C ASN A 201 -0.63 -4.62 1.41
N ALA A 202 0.57 -4.97 1.88
CA ALA A 202 1.07 -4.55 3.19
C ALA A 202 1.21 -3.02 3.28
N LEU A 203 1.76 -2.37 2.24
CA LEU A 203 1.84 -0.90 2.15
C LEU A 203 0.46 -0.24 2.15
N THR A 204 -0.52 -0.77 1.40
CA THR A 204 -1.87 -0.21 1.38
C THR A 204 -2.58 -0.39 2.72
N TRP A 205 -2.42 -1.53 3.40
CA TRP A 205 -2.97 -1.73 4.73
C TRP A 205 -2.33 -0.81 5.76
N ALA A 206 -1.00 -0.67 5.75
CA ALA A 206 -0.29 0.27 6.63
C ALA A 206 -0.75 1.73 6.42
N ALA A 207 -0.94 2.15 5.16
CA ALA A 207 -1.47 3.47 4.85
C ALA A 207 -2.92 3.66 5.33
N MET A 208 -3.80 2.66 5.13
CA MET A 208 -5.18 2.70 5.63
C MET A 208 -5.24 2.78 7.15
N VAL A 209 -4.42 1.99 7.86
CA VAL A 209 -4.33 2.03 9.33
C VAL A 209 -3.81 3.38 9.81
N ALA A 210 -2.77 3.93 9.20
CA ALA A 210 -2.23 5.25 9.56
C ALA A 210 -3.26 6.38 9.38
N VAL A 211 -4.03 6.36 8.28
CA VAL A 211 -5.15 7.30 8.07
C VAL A 211 -6.26 7.09 9.11
N GLY A 212 -6.63 5.84 9.41
CA GLY A 212 -7.63 5.52 10.44
C GLY A 212 -7.24 6.03 11.83
N VAL A 213 -5.99 5.79 12.24
CA VAL A 213 -5.43 6.29 13.51
C VAL A 213 -5.41 7.82 13.54
N ALA A 214 -5.02 8.48 12.44
CA ALA A 214 -5.05 9.94 12.35
C ALA A 214 -6.47 10.51 12.52
N VAL A 215 -7.48 9.88 11.90
CA VAL A 215 -8.90 10.27 12.06
C VAL A 215 -9.38 10.06 13.50
N VAL A 216 -9.04 8.94 14.14
CA VAL A 216 -9.41 8.65 15.55
C VAL A 216 -8.77 9.64 16.52
N ILE A 217 -7.45 9.86 16.44
CA ILE A 217 -6.73 10.81 17.30
C ILE A 217 -7.29 12.22 17.13
N ALA A 218 -7.49 12.66 15.89
CA ALA A 218 -7.99 14.00 15.63
C ALA A 218 -9.45 14.17 16.09
N GLY A 219 -10.28 13.13 15.99
CA GLY A 219 -11.63 13.10 16.59
C GLY A 219 -11.59 13.20 18.12
N MET A 220 -10.71 12.44 18.77
CA MET A 220 -10.54 12.45 20.23
C MET A 220 -10.05 13.81 20.75
N LEU A 221 -9.05 14.40 20.10
CA LEU A 221 -8.57 15.76 20.40
C LEU A 221 -9.69 16.81 20.20
N SER A 222 -10.48 16.68 19.13
CA SER A 222 -11.64 17.55 18.88
C SER A 222 -12.70 17.50 19.98
N TRP A 223 -12.84 16.38 20.70
CA TRP A 223 -13.79 16.26 21.80
C TRP A 223 -13.20 16.77 23.12
N MET A 224 -11.95 16.40 23.39
CA MET A 224 -11.24 16.71 24.63
C MET A 224 -10.94 18.21 24.79
N TRP A 225 -10.51 18.91 23.73
CA TRP A 225 -10.05 20.30 23.81
C TRP A 225 -11.18 21.33 23.64
N HIS A 226 -12.30 20.95 23.01
CA HIS A 226 -13.37 21.88 22.67
C HIS A 226 -14.23 22.32 23.89
N LYS A 227 -14.37 21.46 24.91
CA LYS A 227 -15.05 21.79 26.18
C LYS A 227 -14.30 22.87 27.00
N PRO A 228 -13.02 22.68 27.40
CA PRO A 228 -12.34 23.60 28.31
C PRO A 228 -12.07 24.99 27.70
N ILE A 229 -11.69 25.06 26.41
CA ILE A 229 -11.45 26.35 25.75
C ILE A 229 -12.72 27.22 25.75
N ARG A 230 -13.89 26.59 25.56
CA ARG A 230 -15.17 27.28 25.61
C ARG A 230 -15.43 27.88 26.99
N GLN A 231 -15.20 27.12 28.06
CA GLN A 231 -15.39 27.58 29.44
C GLN A 231 -14.47 28.76 29.77
N ILE A 232 -13.17 28.68 29.44
CA ILE A 232 -12.22 29.78 29.65
C ILE A 232 -12.66 31.06 28.91
N THR A 233 -13.15 30.91 27.66
CA THR A 233 -13.64 32.04 26.86
C THR A 233 -14.94 32.64 27.42
N GLU A 234 -15.84 31.81 27.97
CA GLU A 234 -17.09 32.25 28.58
C GLU A 234 -16.82 32.95 29.94
N THR A 235 -15.94 32.41 30.79
CA THR A 235 -15.51 33.04 32.05
C THR A 235 -14.80 34.37 31.81
N ALA A 236 -13.87 34.45 30.84
CA ALA A 236 -13.19 35.71 30.50
C ALA A 236 -14.17 36.80 30.04
N ARG A 237 -15.23 36.43 29.31
CA ARG A 237 -16.30 37.36 28.92
C ARG A 237 -17.18 37.77 30.10
N ALA A 238 -17.48 36.87 31.03
CA ALA A 238 -18.25 37.19 32.23
C ALA A 238 -17.50 38.18 33.14
N ILE A 239 -16.19 37.99 33.33
CA ILE A 239 -15.31 38.91 34.06
C ILE A 239 -15.25 40.27 33.35
N ALA A 240 -15.05 40.29 32.03
CA ALA A 240 -15.03 41.53 31.23
C ALA A 240 -16.38 42.28 31.22
N ALA A 241 -17.49 41.58 31.45
CA ALA A 241 -18.83 42.15 31.62
C ALA A 241 -19.12 42.60 33.07
N GLY A 242 -18.12 42.62 33.96
CA GLY A 242 -18.24 43.09 35.34
C GLY A 242 -18.61 42.04 36.39
N ASN A 243 -18.82 40.77 36.00
CA ASN A 243 -19.09 39.69 36.95
C ASN A 243 -17.78 39.10 37.51
N LEU A 244 -17.20 39.80 38.48
CA LEU A 244 -15.95 39.40 39.16
C LEU A 244 -16.07 38.12 40.01
N SER A 245 -17.29 37.61 40.23
CA SER A 245 -17.55 36.38 40.98
C SER A 245 -17.30 35.09 40.16
N ALA A 246 -17.05 35.21 38.86
CA ALA A 246 -16.85 34.07 37.96
C ALA A 246 -15.46 33.42 38.15
N LYS A 247 -15.40 32.31 38.91
CA LYS A 247 -14.16 31.55 39.09
C LYS A 247 -13.74 30.82 37.81
N ALA A 248 -12.43 30.82 37.54
CA ALA A 248 -11.85 29.93 36.53
C ALA A 248 -11.97 28.46 36.96
N PRO A 249 -12.21 27.51 36.04
CA PRO A 249 -12.24 26.10 36.39
C PRO A 249 -10.85 25.64 36.81
N ALA A 250 -10.71 25.16 38.05
CA ALA A 250 -9.51 24.44 38.49
C ALA A 250 -9.43 23.12 37.72
N GLY A 251 -8.29 22.87 37.07
CA GLY A 251 -8.09 21.66 36.27
C GLY A 251 -8.07 20.40 37.13
N GLY A 252 -8.71 19.35 36.59
CA GLY A 252 -8.56 17.95 37.00
C GLY A 252 -8.33 17.11 35.74
#